data_AF-A0A7V1ZTY9-F1
#
_entry.id   AF-A0A7V1ZTY9-F1
#
_cell.length_a   1.000
_cell.length_b   1.000
_cell.length_c   1.000
_cell.angle_alpha   90.00
_cell.angle_beta   90.00
_cell.angle_gamma   90.00
#
_symmetry.space_group_name_H-M   'P 1'
#
loop_
_entity.id
_entity.type
_entity.pdbx_description
1 polymer ?
#
loop_
_entity_poly.entity_id
_entity_poly.type
_entity_poly.pdbx_seq_one_letter_code
_entity_poly.pdbx_strand_id
1 'polypeptide(L)'
;MKGEAMDVINLFAKLNLEKIDFDGSITATTPDQFIAQFKKVCSCQASKHNQSIVYVWHTEKAISRLRGKSTIVYIGKTDATFYTRHYRYAETEASGNNWKRYSYIINQYGAIGFCCARIPSPNTPLEIENRLLQKYFEEHLELPPINKSL
;
A
#
# COMPACT_ATOMS: atom_id res chain seq x y z
N MET A 1 -22.93 2.21 15.07
CA MET A 1 -21.78 3.13 14.95
C MET A 1 -21.37 3.19 13.50
N LYS A 2 -21.33 4.37 12.88
CA LYS A 2 -20.59 4.58 11.63
C LYS A 2 -19.12 4.54 12.03
N GLY A 3 -18.49 3.36 11.98
CA GLY A 3 -17.06 3.25 12.18
C GLY A 3 -16.36 4.03 11.06
N GLU A 4 -15.48 4.95 11.43
CA GLU A 4 -14.61 5.62 10.46
C GLU A 4 -13.81 4.54 9.70
N ALA A 5 -13.58 4.77 8.40
CA ALA A 5 -12.84 3.81 7.61
C ALA A 5 -11.40 3.72 8.12
N MET A 6 -10.86 2.50 8.25
CA MET A 6 -9.44 2.34 8.56
C MET A 6 -8.62 2.89 7.38
N ASP A 7 -7.78 3.87 7.68
CA ASP A 7 -6.80 4.42 6.77
C ASP A 7 -5.37 4.16 7.28
N VAL A 8 -4.39 4.63 6.51
CA VAL A 8 -2.97 4.46 6.84
C VAL A 8 -2.61 5.12 8.17
N ILE A 9 -3.15 6.31 8.44
CA ILE A 9 -2.82 7.09 9.65
C ILE A 9 -3.26 6.30 10.88
N ASN A 10 -4.50 5.83 10.87
CA ASN A 10 -5.08 5.03 11.95
C ASN A 10 -4.35 3.70 12.13
N LEU A 11 -3.95 3.03 11.04
CA LEU A 11 -3.22 1.77 11.11
C LEU A 11 -1.79 1.95 11.66
N PHE A 12 -1.04 2.95 11.19
CA PHE A 12 0.32 3.23 11.64
C PHE A 12 0.36 3.72 13.08
N ALA A 13 -0.63 4.51 13.51
CA ALA A 13 -0.77 4.95 14.89
C ALA A 13 -0.88 3.77 15.88
N LYS A 14 -1.51 2.65 15.49
CA LYS A 14 -1.61 1.45 16.35
C LYS A 14 -0.25 0.86 16.72
N LEU A 15 0.82 1.17 15.98
CA LEU A 15 2.19 0.69 16.23
C LEU A 15 3.20 1.85 16.43
N ASN A 16 2.73 3.09 16.63
CA ASN A 16 3.58 4.29 16.76
C ASN A 16 4.55 4.48 15.57
N LEU A 17 4.08 4.22 14.35
CA LEU A 17 4.87 4.39 13.13
C LEU A 17 4.62 5.78 12.52
N GLU A 18 5.71 6.46 12.14
CA GLU A 18 5.62 7.73 11.42
C GLU A 18 5.39 7.48 9.93
N LYS A 19 4.33 8.09 9.39
CA LYS A 19 3.99 8.00 7.97
C LYS A 19 4.88 8.90 7.15
N ILE A 20 5.47 8.34 6.10
CA ILE A 20 6.25 9.03 5.07
C ILE A 20 5.52 8.85 3.75
N ASP A 21 5.04 9.94 3.17
CA ASP A 21 4.34 9.92 1.88
C ASP A 21 5.31 9.81 0.70
N PHE A 22 4.88 9.11 -0.35
CA PHE A 22 5.56 9.12 -1.64
C PHE A 22 4.92 10.14 -2.56
N ASP A 23 5.73 10.83 -3.35
CA ASP A 23 5.21 11.77 -4.35
C ASP A 23 4.53 11.01 -5.50
N GLY A 24 3.30 11.43 -5.80
CA GLY A 24 2.51 10.92 -6.91
C GLY A 24 1.48 9.85 -6.52
N SER A 25 0.63 9.52 -7.48
CA SER A 25 -0.43 8.52 -7.36
C SER A 25 -0.70 7.90 -8.72
N ILE A 26 -1.42 6.77 -8.75
CA ILE A 26 -1.86 6.13 -10.00
C ILE A 26 -3.31 6.49 -10.29
N THR A 27 -3.54 7.13 -11.44
CA THR A 27 -4.85 7.48 -12.00
C THR A 27 -5.07 6.84 -13.38
N ALA A 28 -4.20 5.91 -13.76
CA ALA A 28 -4.12 5.34 -15.09
C ALA A 28 -5.43 4.70 -15.58
N THR A 29 -5.78 4.96 -16.84
CA THR A 29 -6.86 4.29 -17.58
C THR A 29 -6.33 3.29 -18.61
N THR A 30 -5.01 3.24 -18.82
CA THR A 30 -4.33 2.24 -19.67
C THR A 30 -3.12 1.62 -18.96
N PRO A 31 -2.68 0.42 -19.36
CA PRO A 31 -1.45 -0.19 -18.84
C PRO A 31 -0.21 0.70 -18.97
N ASP A 32 -0.03 1.38 -20.10
CA ASP A 32 1.14 2.25 -20.33
C ASP A 32 1.16 3.45 -19.39
N GLN A 33 0.00 4.05 -19.13
CA GLN A 33 -0.12 5.11 -18.12
C GLN A 33 0.21 4.57 -16.73
N PHE A 34 -0.23 3.35 -16.40
CA PHE A 34 0.07 2.72 -15.12
C PHE A 34 1.58 2.54 -14.97
N ILE A 35 2.26 1.99 -15.98
CA ILE A 35 3.72 1.79 -15.95
C ILE A 35 4.44 3.11 -15.72
N ALA A 36 4.07 4.16 -16.47
CA ALA A 36 4.70 5.48 -16.36
C ALA A 36 4.50 6.09 -14.96
N GLN A 37 3.28 6.07 -14.44
CA GLN A 37 2.94 6.62 -13.13
C GLN A 37 3.58 5.81 -11.99
N PHE A 38 3.56 4.49 -12.08
CA PHE A 38 4.15 3.60 -11.08
C PHE A 38 5.68 3.76 -11.02
N LYS A 39 6.35 3.86 -12.16
CA LYS A 39 7.78 4.20 -12.22
C LYS A 39 8.08 5.58 -11.63
N LYS A 40 7.21 6.57 -11.85
CA LYS A 40 7.35 7.91 -11.25
C LYS A 40 7.25 7.86 -9.72
N VAL A 41 6.24 7.18 -9.18
CA VAL A 41 6.10 6.95 -7.72
C VAL A 41 7.33 6.23 -7.18
N CYS A 42 7.74 5.12 -7.80
CA CYS A 42 8.93 4.38 -7.38
C CYS A 42 10.19 5.25 -7.40
N SER A 43 10.25 6.26 -8.28
CA SER A 43 11.42 7.10 -8.48
C SER A 43 11.46 8.37 -7.62
N CYS A 44 10.46 8.60 -6.76
CA CYS A 44 10.43 9.76 -5.86
C CYS A 44 11.53 9.67 -4.79
N GLN A 45 11.81 10.81 -4.14
CA GLN A 45 12.88 10.91 -3.14
C GLN A 45 12.68 9.92 -1.99
N ALA A 46 11.49 9.90 -1.38
CA ALA A 46 11.16 9.04 -0.26
C ALA A 46 11.31 7.54 -0.61
N SER A 47 10.89 7.13 -1.81
CA SER A 47 10.99 5.75 -2.29
C SER A 47 12.44 5.27 -2.52
N LYS A 48 13.35 6.19 -2.86
CA LYS A 48 14.77 5.88 -3.14
C LYS A 48 15.66 5.87 -1.91
N HIS A 49 15.30 6.57 -0.83
CA HIS A 49 16.19 6.78 0.31
C HIS A 49 15.85 5.90 1.52
N ASN A 50 14.58 5.60 1.75
CA ASN A 50 14.18 4.84 2.92
C ASN A 50 14.38 3.33 2.69
N GLN A 51 15.18 2.71 3.57
CA GLN A 51 15.42 1.26 3.61
C GLN A 51 14.83 0.68 4.89
N SER A 52 14.65 -0.64 4.93
CA SER A 52 14.05 -1.35 6.07
C SER A 52 12.74 -0.69 6.47
N ILE A 53 11.75 -0.83 5.59
CA ILE A 53 10.45 -0.17 5.68
C ILE A 53 9.30 -1.17 5.57
N VAL A 54 8.16 -0.77 6.13
CA VAL A 54 6.84 -1.23 5.69
C VAL A 54 6.22 -0.16 4.80
N TYR A 55 5.45 -0.58 3.81
CA TYR A 55 4.78 0.31 2.87
C TYR A 55 3.34 -0.11 2.66
N VAL A 56 2.50 0.88 2.35
CA VAL A 56 1.07 0.72 2.20
C VAL A 56 0.63 1.33 0.89
N TRP A 57 -0.23 0.61 0.17
CA TRP A 57 -0.94 1.14 -0.97
C TRP A 57 -2.37 1.41 -0.52
N HIS A 58 -2.89 2.59 -0.83
CA HIS A 58 -4.21 3.02 -0.40
C HIS A 58 -4.94 3.77 -1.52
N THR A 59 -6.24 3.90 -1.36
CA THR A 59 -7.15 4.55 -2.31
C THR A 59 -7.71 5.84 -1.70
N GLU A 60 -8.31 6.69 -2.53
CA GLU A 60 -8.98 7.92 -2.06
C GLU A 60 -10.30 7.62 -1.36
N LYS A 61 -11.07 6.65 -1.87
CA LYS A 61 -12.37 6.25 -1.32
C LYS A 61 -12.26 4.92 -0.60
N ALA A 62 -12.94 4.81 0.53
CA ALA A 62 -12.96 3.58 1.30
C ALA A 62 -13.69 2.45 0.57
N ILE A 63 -13.10 1.26 0.60
CA ILE A 63 -13.67 0.02 0.08
C ILE A 63 -14.33 -0.72 1.24
N SER A 64 -15.52 -1.29 1.01
CA SER A 64 -16.17 -2.16 1.99
C SER A 64 -15.33 -3.40 2.28
N ARG A 65 -15.31 -3.78 3.55
CA ARG A 65 -14.68 -5.01 4.04
C ARG A 65 -15.71 -5.95 4.62
N LEU A 66 -15.32 -7.19 4.91
CA LEU A 66 -16.16 -8.14 5.65
C LEU A 66 -16.70 -7.51 6.93
N ARG A 67 -15.87 -6.73 7.64
CA ARG A 67 -16.31 -5.81 8.68
C ARG A 67 -15.77 -4.40 8.46
N GLY A 68 -16.67 -3.42 8.40
CA GLY A 68 -16.31 -2.00 8.28
C GLY A 68 -15.84 -1.60 6.87
N LYS A 69 -14.99 -0.58 6.80
CA LYS A 69 -14.46 -0.03 5.54
C LYS A 69 -12.98 0.30 5.69
N SER A 70 -12.23 0.27 4.60
CA SER A 70 -10.82 0.66 4.60
C SER A 70 -10.38 1.25 3.26
N THR A 71 -9.52 2.26 3.29
CA THR A 71 -8.85 2.78 2.09
C THR A 71 -7.61 1.97 1.71
N ILE A 72 -7.11 1.11 2.60
CA ILE A 72 -5.91 0.30 2.38
C ILE A 72 -6.23 -0.89 1.47
N VAL A 73 -5.36 -1.10 0.47
CA VAL A 73 -5.48 -2.21 -0.48
C VAL A 73 -4.34 -3.21 -0.40
N TYR A 74 -3.14 -2.78 0.03
CA TYR A 74 -1.97 -3.63 0.19
C TYR A 74 -1.08 -3.15 1.33
N ILE A 75 -0.54 -4.08 2.10
CA ILE A 75 0.53 -3.85 3.08
C ILE A 75 1.70 -4.76 2.69
N GLY A 76 2.90 -4.20 2.60
CA GLY A 76 4.10 -4.93 2.26
C GLY A 76 5.33 -4.45 3.03
N LYS A 77 6.41 -5.22 2.99
CA LYS A 77 7.72 -4.81 3.51
C LYS A 77 8.86 -4.94 2.52
N THR A 78 9.98 -4.29 2.84
CA THR A 78 11.27 -4.53 2.20
C THR A 78 12.42 -4.13 3.12
N ASP A 79 13.48 -4.93 3.12
CA ASP A 79 14.75 -4.60 3.78
C ASP A 79 15.57 -3.59 2.95
N ALA A 80 15.32 -3.53 1.63
CA ALA A 80 15.88 -2.56 0.69
C ALA A 80 14.98 -1.31 0.57
N THR A 81 15.13 -0.55 -0.51
CA THR A 81 14.27 0.61 -0.82
C THR A 81 13.03 0.19 -1.60
N PHE A 82 11.97 1.01 -1.56
CA PHE A 82 10.77 0.77 -2.37
C PHE A 82 11.09 0.79 -3.87
N TYR A 83 11.97 1.70 -4.31
CA TYR A 83 12.48 1.75 -5.67
C TYR A 83 13.07 0.41 -6.11
N THR A 84 14.03 -0.13 -5.35
CA THR A 84 14.70 -1.38 -5.70
C THR A 84 13.73 -2.56 -5.67
N ARG A 85 12.75 -2.54 -4.76
CA ARG A 85 11.74 -3.58 -4.65
C ARG A 85 10.79 -3.63 -5.85
N HIS A 86 10.33 -2.48 -6.34
CA HIS A 86 9.16 -2.41 -7.23
C HIS A 86 9.43 -1.86 -8.63
N TYR A 87 10.45 -1.00 -8.83
CA TYR A 87 10.62 -0.27 -10.10
C TYR A 87 10.71 -1.21 -11.33
N ARG A 88 11.44 -2.32 -11.19
CA ARG A 88 11.63 -3.32 -12.27
C ARG A 88 10.39 -4.16 -12.59
N TYR A 89 9.35 -4.08 -11.75
CA TYR A 89 8.13 -4.87 -11.88
C TYR A 89 6.95 -4.05 -12.40
N ALA A 90 7.16 -2.80 -12.82
CA ALA A 90 6.09 -1.93 -13.30
C ALA A 90 5.27 -2.58 -14.43
N GLU A 91 5.96 -3.23 -15.39
CA GLU A 91 5.35 -3.97 -16.49
C GLU A 91 4.54 -5.18 -15.98
N THR A 92 5.06 -5.89 -14.98
CA THR A 92 4.35 -7.02 -14.34
C THR A 92 3.08 -6.55 -13.62
N GLU A 93 3.15 -5.44 -12.89
CA GLU A 93 2.00 -4.84 -12.20
C GLU A 93 0.95 -4.31 -13.20
N ALA A 94 1.36 -3.88 -14.39
CA ALA A 94 0.47 -3.44 -15.46
C ALA A 94 -0.02 -4.57 -16.38
N SER A 95 0.21 -5.85 -16.05
CA SER A 95 -0.12 -6.98 -16.93
C SER A 95 -1.24 -7.87 -16.40
N GLY A 96 -1.94 -8.54 -17.33
CA GLY A 96 -2.87 -9.64 -17.04
C GLY A 96 -3.89 -9.32 -15.93
N ASN A 97 -3.93 -10.18 -14.91
CA ASN A 97 -4.86 -10.04 -13.78
C ASN A 97 -4.52 -8.88 -12.85
N ASN A 98 -3.25 -8.43 -12.80
CA ASN A 98 -2.86 -7.28 -12.00
C ASN A 98 -3.52 -6.01 -12.57
N TRP A 99 -3.43 -5.80 -13.90
CA TRP A 99 -4.10 -4.67 -14.55
C TRP A 99 -5.61 -4.67 -14.34
N LYS A 100 -6.27 -5.83 -14.51
CA LYS A 100 -7.73 -5.94 -14.26
C LYS A 100 -8.10 -5.50 -12.85
N ARG A 101 -7.29 -5.89 -11.85
CA ARG A 101 -7.49 -5.52 -10.46
C ARG A 101 -7.24 -4.03 -10.21
N TYR A 102 -6.11 -3.49 -10.66
CA TYR A 102 -5.78 -2.07 -10.44
C TYR A 102 -6.71 -1.13 -11.18
N SER A 103 -7.04 -1.41 -12.44
CA SER A 103 -7.98 -0.60 -13.21
C SER A 103 -9.37 -0.57 -12.56
N TYR A 104 -9.86 -1.70 -12.04
CA TYR A 104 -11.10 -1.73 -11.25
C TYR A 104 -10.98 -0.87 -9.99
N ILE A 105 -9.89 -1.01 -9.23
CA ILE A 105 -9.66 -0.24 -8.01
C ILE A 105 -9.65 1.26 -8.30
N ILE A 106 -8.89 1.69 -9.31
CA ILE A 106 -8.76 3.11 -9.70
C ILE A 106 -10.11 3.68 -10.11
N ASN A 107 -10.86 2.96 -10.96
CA ASN A 107 -12.15 3.42 -11.47
C ASN A 107 -13.20 3.56 -10.35
N GLN A 108 -13.24 2.62 -9.40
CA GLN A 108 -14.26 2.60 -8.36
C GLN A 108 -13.89 3.45 -7.13
N TYR A 109 -12.61 3.45 -6.75
CA TYR A 109 -12.15 3.97 -5.46
C TYR A 109 -11.17 5.14 -5.57
N GLY A 110 -10.89 5.62 -6.78
CA GLY A 110 -10.02 6.76 -7.02
C GLY A 110 -8.55 6.40 -7.05
N ALA A 111 -7.68 7.42 -7.02
CA ALA A 111 -6.26 7.24 -7.23
C ALA A 111 -5.63 6.29 -6.21
N ILE A 112 -4.64 5.49 -6.64
CA ILE A 112 -3.83 4.67 -5.73
C ILE A 112 -2.62 5.48 -5.26
N GLY A 113 -2.57 5.78 -3.97
CA GLY A 113 -1.45 6.42 -3.28
C GLY A 113 -0.55 5.41 -2.57
N PHE A 114 0.66 5.86 -2.24
CA PHE A 114 1.71 5.05 -1.62
C PHE A 114 2.38 5.83 -0.50
N CYS A 115 2.70 5.12 0.56
CA CYS A 115 3.45 5.67 1.67
C CYS A 115 4.22 4.53 2.36
N CYS A 116 5.15 4.91 3.23
CA CYS A 116 5.89 3.97 4.05
C CYS A 116 6.04 4.46 5.48
N ALA A 117 6.61 3.60 6.32
CA ALA A 117 7.16 3.95 7.62
C ALA A 117 8.51 3.27 7.80
N ARG A 118 9.44 3.97 8.45
CA ARG A 118 10.71 3.38 8.89
C ARG A 118 10.47 2.47 10.08
N ILE A 119 11.26 1.41 10.15
CA ILE A 119 11.13 0.43 11.23
C ILE A 119 11.98 0.84 12.43
N PRO A 120 11.37 1.01 13.62
CA PRO A 120 12.13 1.34 14.82
C PRO A 120 12.89 0.11 15.31
N SER A 121 14.18 0.29 15.61
CA SER A 121 14.99 -0.72 16.29
C SER A 121 14.36 -1.09 17.65
N PRO A 122 14.37 -2.37 18.07
CA PRO A 122 15.03 -3.51 17.45
C PRO A 122 14.13 -4.32 16.47
N ASN A 123 12.97 -3.79 16.07
CA ASN A 123 12.05 -4.54 15.22
C ASN A 123 12.61 -4.73 13.80
N THR A 124 12.15 -5.79 13.13
CA THR A 124 12.42 -6.07 11.72
C THR A 124 11.24 -5.66 10.83
N PRO A 125 11.45 -5.39 9.52
CA PRO A 125 10.35 -5.11 8.60
C PRO A 125 9.31 -6.24 8.53
N LEU A 126 9.73 -7.50 8.66
CA LEU A 126 8.84 -8.66 8.68
C LEU A 126 7.94 -8.67 9.93
N GLU A 127 8.50 -8.42 11.11
CA GLU A 127 7.71 -8.37 12.36
C GLU A 127 6.66 -7.26 12.32
N ILE A 128 7.02 -6.08 11.82
CA ILE A 128 6.08 -4.97 11.71
C ILE A 128 5.01 -5.22 10.65
N GLU A 129 5.37 -5.78 9.48
CA GLU A 129 4.38 -6.18 8.46
C GLU A 129 3.35 -7.15 9.04
N ASN A 130 3.80 -8.19 9.74
CA ASN A 130 2.93 -9.18 10.37
C ASN A 130 2.00 -8.54 11.41
N ARG A 131 2.54 -7.64 12.24
CA ARG A 131 1.73 -6.91 13.23
C ARG A 131 0.71 -5.98 12.57
N LEU A 132 1.07 -5.29 11.49
CA LEU A 132 0.13 -4.44 10.73
C LEU A 132 -0.97 -5.27 10.07
N LEU A 133 -0.62 -6.38 9.43
CA LEU A 133 -1.59 -7.30 8.84
C LEU A 133 -2.51 -7.91 9.90
N GLN A 134 -1.97 -8.27 11.07
CA GLN A 134 -2.78 -8.73 12.20
C GLN A 134 -3.74 -7.64 12.68
N LYS A 135 -3.30 -6.39 12.84
CA LYS A 135 -4.17 -5.27 13.24
C LYS A 135 -5.25 -5.00 12.20
N TYR A 136 -4.93 -5.13 10.92
CA TYR A 136 -5.89 -5.03 9.84
C TYR A 136 -6.94 -6.15 9.91
N PHE A 137 -6.49 -7.39 10.07
CA PHE A 137 -7.36 -8.56 10.17
C PHE A 137 -8.25 -8.51 11.42
N GLU A 138 -7.69 -8.12 12.57
CA GLU A 138 -8.44 -7.92 13.81
C GLU A 138 -9.57 -6.91 13.64
N GLU A 139 -9.44 -5.91 12.76
CA GLU A 139 -10.47 -4.90 12.47
C GLU A 139 -11.48 -5.37 11.41
N HIS A 140 -11.00 -6.00 10.34
CA HIS A 140 -11.81 -6.25 9.14
C HIS A 140 -12.25 -7.70 8.94
N LEU A 141 -11.69 -8.64 9.73
CA LEU A 141 -11.88 -10.09 9.60
C LEU A 141 -11.43 -10.67 8.25
N GLU A 142 -10.59 -9.93 7.53
CA GLU A 142 -9.96 -10.32 6.27
C GLU A 142 -8.66 -9.52 6.07
N LEU A 143 -7.83 -9.96 5.11
CA LEU A 143 -6.62 -9.23 4.70
C LEU A 143 -6.95 -8.08 3.73
N PRO A 144 -6.04 -7.11 3.51
CA PRO A 144 -6.22 -6.15 2.44
C PRO A 144 -6.40 -6.86 1.09
N PRO A 145 -7.25 -6.35 0.18
CA PRO A 145 -7.66 -7.05 -1.05
C PRO A 145 -6.55 -7.59 -1.96
N ILE A 146 -5.34 -7.05 -1.87
CA ILE A 146 -4.20 -7.44 -2.71
C ILE A 146 -3.29 -8.46 -2.02
N ASN A 147 -3.29 -8.51 -0.68
CA ASN A 147 -2.53 -9.48 0.09
C ASN A 147 -3.12 -10.89 -0.10
N LYS A 148 -2.27 -11.89 -0.33
CA LYS A 148 -2.72 -13.26 -0.68
C LYS A 148 -2.77 -14.23 0.51
N SER A 149 -1.89 -14.05 1.49
CA SER A 149 -1.86 -14.82 2.74
C SER A 149 -1.02 -14.09 3.78
N LEU A 150 -1.18 -14.47 5.06
CA LEU A 150 -0.24 -14.17 6.14
C LEU A 150 1.03 -15.01 5.99
#